data_AF-A0A6B2G5F9-F1
#
_entry.id   AF-A0A6B2G5F9-F1
#
_cell.length_a   1.000
_cell.length_b   1.000
_cell.length_c   1.000
_cell.angle_alpha   90.00
_cell.angle_beta   90.00
_cell.angle_gamma   90.00
#
_symmetry.space_group_name_H-M   'P 1'
#
loop_
_entity.id
_entity.type
_entity.pdbx_description
1 polymer ?
#
loop_
_entity_poly.entity_id
_entity_poly.type
_entity_poly.pdbx_seq_one_letter_code
_entity_poly.pdbx_strand_id
1 'polypeptide(L)'
;LELCIKYTPEKAFPIIRNSSDYNVPKALEICKKCDLFNEYAFLCGKCAIIASELERSGDLQTALETYLFKLNDIQKAVELCNRIQDQNFWDLLISFCVVDPKNICVLLTNTSHQLDLCKLIQKIPNGVYLDKLRETITKIFYDVHTRISLMESCKIILEFDNIKNLVKAYKMLKRGSSINAAKKCSVCHETIIVEQSFYVQDVVIFLCDHAYHSDCLSKKIGRDDVCIYCNSDHFIKPEKLYKIRLS
;
A
#
# COMPACT_ATOMS: atom_id res chain seq x y z
N LEU A 1 32.09 -9.05 -0.20
CA LEU A 1 31.66 -9.43 1.17
C LEU A 1 32.68 -10.26 1.93
N GLU A 2 33.22 -11.33 1.35
CA GLU A 2 34.21 -12.18 2.06
C GLU A 2 35.43 -11.41 2.56
N LEU A 3 35.97 -10.51 1.73
CA LEU A 3 37.08 -9.61 2.12
C LEU A 3 36.64 -8.58 3.17
N CYS A 4 35.43 -8.03 3.06
CA CYS A 4 34.92 -7.06 4.04
C CYS A 4 34.77 -7.71 5.42
N ILE A 5 34.21 -8.93 5.49
CA ILE A 5 34.03 -9.65 6.73
C ILE A 5 35.38 -10.02 7.37
N LYS A 6 36.39 -10.39 6.57
CA LYS A 6 37.73 -10.74 7.07
C LYS A 6 38.55 -9.55 7.56
N TYR A 7 38.45 -8.39 6.90
CA TYR A 7 39.35 -7.25 7.15
C TYR A 7 38.69 -6.07 7.88
N THR A 8 37.37 -5.89 7.76
CA THR A 8 36.62 -4.78 8.40
C THR A 8 35.19 -5.21 8.76
N PRO A 9 35.01 -6.03 9.82
CA PRO A 9 33.69 -6.56 10.20
C PRO A 9 32.68 -5.46 10.53
N GLU A 10 33.11 -4.33 11.08
CA GLU A 10 32.25 -3.18 11.41
C GLU A 10 31.57 -2.54 10.19
N LYS A 11 32.17 -2.67 9.00
CA LYS A 11 31.60 -2.14 7.75
C LYS A 11 30.75 -3.17 7.00
N ALA A 12 30.66 -4.40 7.50
CA ALA A 12 29.91 -5.46 6.83
C ALA A 12 28.40 -5.18 6.83
N PHE A 13 27.83 -4.75 7.96
CA PHE A 13 26.40 -4.47 8.09
C PHE A 13 25.84 -3.44 7.09
N PRO A 14 26.42 -2.22 6.93
CA PRO A 14 25.90 -1.25 5.96
C PRO A 14 26.01 -1.74 4.51
N ILE A 15 27.04 -2.52 4.18
CA ILE A 15 27.18 -3.13 2.85
C ILE A 15 26.05 -4.15 2.64
N ILE A 16 25.86 -5.08 3.59
CA ILE A 16 24.80 -6.11 3.54
C ILE A 16 23.42 -5.46 3.44
N ARG A 17 23.20 -4.34 4.12
CA ARG A 17 21.94 -3.61 4.08
C ARG A 17 21.68 -2.98 2.72
N ASN A 18 22.67 -2.28 2.17
CA ASN A 18 22.51 -1.42 1.00
C ASN A 18 22.75 -2.12 -0.34
N SER A 19 23.51 -3.22 -0.38
CA SER A 19 23.76 -3.98 -1.61
C SER A 19 22.92 -5.25 -1.69
N SER A 20 22.66 -5.68 -2.93
CA SER A 20 22.03 -6.96 -3.29
C SER A 20 22.98 -7.89 -4.07
N ASP A 21 24.17 -7.41 -4.42
CA ASP A 21 25.08 -8.09 -5.35
C ASP A 21 26.01 -9.08 -4.63
N TYR A 22 25.41 -10.05 -3.93
CA TYR A 22 26.17 -11.11 -3.28
C TYR A 22 25.40 -12.42 -3.14
N ASN A 23 26.18 -13.50 -3.10
CA ASN A 23 25.64 -14.82 -2.87
C ASN A 23 25.25 -14.96 -1.38
N VAL A 24 23.94 -14.92 -1.11
CA VAL A 24 23.34 -15.01 0.23
C VAL A 24 23.77 -16.28 0.99
N PRO A 25 23.71 -17.51 0.43
CA PRO A 25 24.11 -18.70 1.18
C PRO A 25 25.60 -18.70 1.56
N LYS A 26 26.50 -18.25 0.67
CA LYS A 26 27.92 -18.09 1.00
C LYS A 26 28.14 -17.03 2.08
N ALA A 27 27.39 -15.93 2.04
CA ALA A 27 27.48 -14.88 3.06
C ALA A 27 27.04 -15.41 4.44
N LEU A 28 25.98 -16.23 4.52
CA LEU A 28 25.51 -16.86 5.75
C LEU A 28 26.57 -17.77 6.39
N GLU A 29 27.22 -18.62 5.60
CA GLU A 29 28.29 -19.49 6.11
C GLU A 29 29.46 -18.70 6.69
N ILE A 30 29.84 -17.61 6.03
CA ILE A 30 30.95 -16.76 6.47
C ILE A 30 30.57 -15.99 7.73
N CYS A 31 29.36 -15.43 7.80
CA CYS A 31 28.86 -14.78 9.02
C CYS A 31 28.79 -15.75 10.20
N LYS A 32 28.40 -17.01 9.96
CA LYS A 32 28.38 -18.06 11.00
C LYS A 32 29.79 -18.46 11.47
N LYS A 33 30.77 -18.49 10.57
CA LYS A 33 32.18 -18.79 10.91
C LYS A 33 32.88 -17.65 11.66
N CYS A 34 32.43 -16.41 11.46
CA CYS A 34 33.03 -15.22 12.06
C CYS A 34 32.21 -14.66 13.25
N ASP A 35 31.24 -15.41 13.77
CA ASP A 35 30.37 -15.01 14.89
C ASP A 35 29.66 -13.64 14.71
N LEU A 36 29.36 -13.27 13.46
CA LEU A 36 28.65 -12.04 13.12
C LEU A 36 27.13 -12.25 13.24
N PHE A 37 26.62 -12.34 14.47
CA PHE A 37 25.22 -12.69 14.74
C PHE A 37 24.20 -11.68 14.20
N ASN A 38 24.52 -10.38 14.21
CA ASN A 38 23.60 -9.32 13.77
C ASN A 38 23.44 -9.31 12.24
N GLU A 39 24.54 -9.47 11.53
CA GLU A 39 24.61 -9.60 10.08
C GLU A 39 23.98 -10.92 9.63
N TYR A 40 24.27 -12.02 10.35
CA TYR A 40 23.69 -13.34 10.08
C TYR A 40 22.16 -13.31 10.18
N ALA A 41 21.62 -12.82 11.29
CA ALA A 41 20.17 -12.76 11.49
C ALA A 41 19.47 -11.82 10.48
N PHE A 42 20.15 -10.74 10.07
CA PHE A 42 19.64 -9.84 9.04
C PHE A 42 19.63 -10.51 7.66
N LEU A 43 20.69 -11.27 7.32
CA LEU A 43 20.78 -12.05 6.09
C LEU A 43 19.72 -13.17 6.04
N CYS A 44 19.49 -13.89 7.15
CA CYS A 44 18.42 -14.88 7.26
C CYS A 44 17.05 -14.24 7.01
N GLY A 45 16.80 -13.08 7.61
CA GLY A 45 15.58 -12.30 7.38
C GLY A 45 15.39 -11.86 5.92
N LYS A 46 16.47 -11.46 5.23
CA LYS A 46 16.43 -11.14 3.79
C LYS A 46 16.19 -12.39 2.93
N CYS A 47 16.87 -13.50 3.23
CA CYS A 47 16.75 -14.77 2.51
C CYS A 47 15.30 -15.25 2.51
N ALA A 48 14.66 -15.17 3.67
CA ALA A 48 13.28 -15.59 3.86
C ALA A 48 12.23 -14.83 3.04
N ILE A 49 12.52 -13.60 2.60
CA ILE A 49 11.61 -12.85 1.71
C ILE A 49 11.65 -13.42 0.28
N ILE A 50 12.75 -14.08 -0.09
CA ILE A 50 13.05 -14.54 -1.46
C ILE A 50 12.86 -16.07 -1.59
N ALA A 51 12.90 -16.80 -0.47
CA ALA A 51 12.86 -18.26 -0.43
C ALA A 51 11.44 -18.85 -0.55
N SER A 52 11.37 -20.15 -0.89
CA SER A 52 10.14 -20.93 -0.92
C SER A 52 9.49 -21.02 0.48
N GLU A 53 8.18 -21.25 0.59
CA GLU A 53 7.45 -21.22 1.87
C GLU A 53 8.05 -22.12 2.97
N LEU A 54 8.60 -23.28 2.59
CA LEU A 54 9.26 -24.22 3.51
C LEU A 54 10.61 -23.71 4.00
N GLU A 55 11.47 -23.21 3.11
CA GLU A 55 12.78 -22.64 3.47
C GLU A 55 12.62 -21.34 4.27
N ARG A 56 11.61 -20.53 3.92
CA ARG A 56 11.21 -19.32 4.63
C ARG A 56 10.91 -19.60 6.11
N SER A 57 10.25 -20.72 6.42
CA SER A 57 9.89 -21.06 7.80
C SER A 57 11.13 -21.37 8.68
N GLY A 58 12.09 -22.13 8.16
CA GLY A 58 13.30 -22.53 8.89
C GLY A 58 14.31 -21.39 9.07
N ASP A 59 14.56 -20.62 8.00
CA ASP A 59 15.51 -19.50 8.05
C ASP A 59 14.98 -18.35 8.93
N LEU A 60 13.66 -18.11 8.96
CA LEU A 60 13.07 -17.08 9.83
C LEU A 60 13.04 -17.47 11.29
N GLN A 61 12.73 -18.73 11.60
CA GLN A 61 12.82 -19.20 12.96
C GLN A 61 14.25 -19.06 13.48
N THR A 62 15.24 -19.47 12.67
CA THR A 62 16.66 -19.33 13.02
C THR A 62 17.06 -17.86 13.20
N ALA A 63 16.55 -16.95 12.36
CA ALA A 63 16.76 -15.51 12.49
C ALA A 63 16.20 -14.97 13.81
N LEU A 64 14.96 -15.33 14.14
CA LEU A 64 14.29 -14.90 15.39
C LEU A 64 15.00 -15.45 16.62
N GLU A 65 15.38 -16.72 16.62
CA GLU A 65 16.17 -17.34 17.68
C GLU A 65 17.51 -16.63 17.86
N THR A 66 18.17 -16.24 16.78
CA THR A 66 19.42 -15.47 16.85
C THR A 66 19.19 -14.08 17.44
N TYR A 67 18.13 -13.37 17.03
CA TYR A 67 17.81 -12.05 17.59
C TYR A 67 17.46 -12.11 19.08
N LEU A 68 16.66 -13.09 19.49
CA LEU A 68 16.17 -13.21 20.86
C LEU A 68 17.22 -13.81 21.79
N PHE A 69 17.86 -14.91 21.42
CA PHE A 69 18.76 -15.65 22.33
C PHE A 69 20.23 -15.27 22.20
N LYS A 70 20.70 -14.84 21.03
CA LYS A 70 22.13 -14.48 20.82
C LYS A 70 22.37 -12.99 20.97
N LEU A 71 21.51 -12.18 20.37
CA LEU A 71 21.66 -10.71 20.38
C LEU A 71 20.87 -10.04 21.51
N ASN A 72 19.89 -10.73 22.09
CA ASN A 72 18.95 -10.19 23.08
C ASN A 72 18.32 -8.86 22.63
N ASP A 73 18.05 -8.74 21.33
CA ASP A 73 17.58 -7.53 20.67
C ASP A 73 16.22 -7.77 20.03
N ILE A 74 15.18 -7.60 20.85
CA ILE A 74 13.78 -7.81 20.47
C ILE A 74 13.34 -6.76 19.45
N GLN A 75 13.94 -5.56 19.46
CA GLN A 75 13.55 -4.49 18.55
C GLN A 75 13.81 -4.90 17.10
N LYS A 76 14.97 -5.51 16.84
CA LYS A 76 15.29 -6.06 15.51
C LYS A 76 14.41 -7.24 15.12
N ALA A 77 14.01 -8.08 16.09
CA ALA A 77 13.04 -9.15 15.84
C ALA A 77 11.66 -8.57 15.42
N VAL A 78 11.19 -7.53 16.10
CA VAL A 78 9.96 -6.79 15.77
C VAL A 78 10.07 -6.14 14.39
N GLU A 79 11.21 -5.52 14.05
CA GLU A 79 11.45 -4.96 12.71
C GLU A 79 11.39 -6.02 11.62
N LEU A 80 11.92 -7.22 11.86
CA LEU A 80 11.79 -8.33 10.92
C LEU A 80 10.33 -8.74 10.71
N CYS A 81 9.57 -8.96 11.79
CA CYS A 81 8.17 -9.33 11.70
C CYS A 81 7.36 -8.27 10.93
N ASN A 82 7.65 -6.98 11.16
CA ASN A 82 7.04 -5.87 10.42
C ASN A 82 7.38 -5.86 8.92
N ARG A 83 8.60 -6.27 8.53
CA ARG A 83 8.99 -6.37 7.12
C ARG A 83 8.28 -7.51 6.41
N ILE A 84 8.10 -8.65 7.09
CA ILE A 84 7.56 -9.88 6.52
C ILE A 84 6.03 -9.82 6.43
N GLN A 85 5.37 -9.07 7.33
CA GLN A 85 3.92 -8.86 7.37
C GLN A 85 3.08 -10.14 7.47
N ASP A 86 3.60 -11.19 8.10
CA ASP A 86 2.92 -12.49 8.24
C ASP A 86 2.63 -12.81 9.71
N GLN A 87 1.37 -13.17 9.98
CA GLN A 87 0.82 -13.46 11.30
C GLN A 87 1.43 -14.71 11.95
N ASN A 88 1.82 -15.72 11.17
CA ASN A 88 2.42 -16.94 11.73
C ASN A 88 3.75 -16.64 12.43
N PHE A 89 4.53 -15.69 11.89
CA PHE A 89 5.79 -15.26 12.49
C PHE A 89 5.57 -14.38 13.72
N TRP A 90 4.50 -13.60 13.77
CA TRP A 90 4.10 -12.89 14.99
C TRP A 90 3.73 -13.87 16.10
N ASP A 91 2.97 -14.92 15.78
CA ASP A 91 2.61 -15.95 16.75
C ASP A 91 3.83 -16.71 17.28
N LEU A 92 4.84 -16.94 16.44
CA LEU A 92 6.14 -17.52 16.81
C LEU A 92 6.99 -16.56 17.67
N LEU A 93 7.04 -15.27 17.35
CA LEU A 93 7.71 -14.28 18.18
C LEU A 93 7.08 -14.20 19.58
N ILE A 94 5.74 -14.22 19.64
CA ILE A 94 5.02 -14.20 20.91
C ILE A 94 5.36 -15.45 21.74
N SER A 95 5.39 -16.65 21.15
CA SER A 95 5.69 -17.87 21.90
C SER A 95 7.10 -17.86 22.51
N PHE A 96 8.09 -17.32 21.79
CA PHE A 96 9.44 -17.15 22.35
C PHE A 96 9.51 -16.08 23.44
N CYS A 97 8.78 -14.97 23.29
CA CYS A 97 8.82 -13.88 24.25
C CYS A 97 8.05 -14.18 25.54
N VAL A 98 7.07 -15.07 25.53
CA VAL A 98 6.31 -15.49 26.73
C VAL A 98 7.21 -16.12 27.81
N VAL A 99 8.37 -16.64 27.44
CA VAL A 99 9.33 -17.26 28.36
C VAL A 99 10.02 -16.24 29.28
N ASP A 100 10.24 -15.00 28.81
CA ASP A 100 10.91 -13.96 29.60
C ASP A 100 9.99 -12.74 29.79
N PRO A 101 9.61 -12.40 31.04
CA PRO A 101 8.81 -11.22 31.36
C PRO A 101 9.36 -9.91 30.77
N LYS A 102 10.69 -9.77 30.67
CA LYS A 102 11.32 -8.59 30.08
C LYS A 102 10.97 -8.44 28.61
N ASN A 103 10.89 -9.56 27.89
CA ASN A 103 10.60 -9.57 26.47
C ASN A 103 9.16 -9.15 26.20
N ILE A 104 8.23 -9.58 27.06
CA ILE A 104 6.82 -9.14 27.03
C ILE A 104 6.73 -7.63 27.21
N CYS A 105 7.42 -7.05 28.21
CA CYS A 105 7.39 -5.60 28.43
C CYS A 105 7.90 -4.80 27.22
N VAL A 106 8.97 -5.27 26.57
CA VAL A 106 9.51 -4.61 25.36
C VAL A 106 8.53 -4.73 24.19
N LEU A 107 7.92 -5.90 23.97
CA LEU A 107 6.88 -6.11 22.94
C LEU A 107 5.66 -5.20 23.15
N LEU A 108 5.19 -5.07 24.40
CA LEU A 108 4.10 -4.17 24.77
C LEU A 108 4.46 -2.69 24.62
N THR A 109 5.75 -2.33 24.64
CA THR A 109 6.19 -0.94 24.46
C THR A 109 6.41 -0.59 22.98
N ASN A 110 6.81 -1.58 22.19
CA ASN A 110 7.12 -1.47 20.76
C ASN A 110 6.01 -2.05 19.89
N THR A 111 4.75 -1.82 20.28
CA THR A 111 3.59 -2.38 19.63
C THR A 111 3.51 -1.94 18.18
N SER A 112 3.72 -2.88 17.27
CA SER A 112 3.43 -2.68 15.86
C SER A 112 1.93 -2.79 15.62
N HIS A 113 1.43 -2.14 14.57
CA HIS A 113 0.04 -2.27 14.14
C HIS A 113 -0.36 -3.71 13.80
N GLN A 114 0.60 -4.56 13.45
CA GLN A 114 0.35 -5.94 13.03
C GLN A 114 0.31 -6.93 14.20
N LEU A 115 0.76 -6.50 15.38
CA LEU A 115 0.70 -7.31 16.60
C LEU A 115 -0.71 -7.28 17.17
N ASP A 116 -1.28 -8.47 17.36
CA ASP A 116 -2.54 -8.62 18.10
C ASP A 116 -2.27 -8.59 19.61
N LEU A 117 -2.56 -7.43 20.22
CA LEU A 117 -2.44 -7.23 21.66
C LEU A 117 -3.31 -8.18 22.48
N CYS A 118 -4.47 -8.57 21.96
CA CYS A 118 -5.36 -9.48 22.67
C CYS A 118 -4.74 -10.88 22.76
N LYS A 119 -4.17 -11.38 21.65
CA LYS A 119 -3.43 -12.65 21.64
C LYS A 119 -2.23 -12.63 22.57
N LEU A 120 -1.49 -11.51 22.59
CA LEU A 120 -0.34 -11.37 23.49
C LEU A 120 -0.78 -11.47 24.95
N ILE A 121 -1.79 -10.69 25.36
CA ILE A 121 -2.30 -10.67 26.74
C ILE A 121 -2.79 -12.06 27.18
N GLN A 122 -3.51 -12.78 26.31
CA GLN A 122 -4.01 -14.13 26.61
C GLN A 122 -2.90 -15.16 26.84
N LYS A 123 -1.71 -14.97 26.24
CA LYS A 123 -0.57 -15.87 26.37
C LYS A 123 0.33 -15.55 27.57
N ILE A 124 0.10 -14.44 28.29
CA ILE A 124 0.91 -14.08 29.46
C ILE A 124 0.57 -15.03 30.62
N PRO A 125 1.56 -15.68 31.27
CA PRO A 125 1.31 -16.56 32.41
C PRO A 125 0.78 -15.78 33.61
N ASN A 126 -0.18 -16.37 34.33
CA ASN A 126 -0.74 -15.77 35.55
C ASN A 126 0.32 -15.68 36.65
N GLY A 127 0.42 -14.52 37.30
CA GLY A 127 1.35 -14.28 38.41
C GLY A 127 2.73 -13.76 38.00
N VAL A 128 2.95 -13.45 36.71
CA VAL A 128 4.19 -12.81 36.25
C VAL A 128 4.19 -11.33 36.65
N TYR A 129 5.25 -10.91 37.34
CA TYR A 129 5.49 -9.51 37.61
C TYR A 129 6.09 -8.83 36.37
N LEU A 130 5.36 -7.88 35.82
CA LEU A 130 5.78 -7.07 34.67
C LEU A 130 6.15 -5.67 35.16
N ASP A 131 7.43 -5.34 35.04
CA ASP A 131 7.92 -3.99 35.35
C ASP A 131 7.23 -2.95 34.47
N LYS A 132 6.80 -1.84 35.09
CA LYS A 132 6.20 -0.68 34.42
C LYS A 132 4.94 -0.95 33.59
N LEU A 133 4.24 -2.05 33.85
CA LEU A 133 3.03 -2.43 33.12
C LEU A 133 2.00 -1.30 33.04
N ARG A 134 1.78 -0.56 34.14
CA ARG A 134 0.86 0.58 34.17
C ARG A 134 1.25 1.68 33.19
N GLU A 135 2.53 2.05 33.13
CA GLU A 135 3.03 3.09 32.22
C GLU A 135 2.88 2.62 30.77
N THR A 136 3.25 1.37 30.48
CA THR A 136 3.15 0.79 29.14
C THR A 136 1.69 0.71 28.67
N ILE A 137 0.77 0.25 29.52
CA ILE A 137 -0.66 0.20 29.20
C ILE A 137 -1.22 1.61 28.96
N THR A 138 -0.87 2.57 29.81
CA THR A 138 -1.33 3.96 29.65
C THR A 138 -0.86 4.55 28.32
N LYS A 139 0.40 4.28 27.94
CA LYS A 139 0.96 4.66 26.64
C LYS A 139 0.20 4.01 25.49
N ILE A 140 -0.06 2.70 25.55
CA ILE A 140 -0.83 1.98 24.52
C ILE A 140 -2.22 2.62 24.35
N PHE A 141 -2.94 2.86 25.45
CA PHE A 141 -4.26 3.47 25.39
C PHE A 141 -4.21 4.87 24.78
N TYR A 142 -3.22 5.68 25.14
CA TYR A 142 -3.01 7.00 24.56
C TYR A 142 -2.73 6.94 23.06
N ASP A 143 -1.85 6.04 22.62
CA ASP A 143 -1.49 5.84 21.22
C ASP A 143 -2.72 5.36 20.41
N VAL A 144 -3.48 4.41 20.94
CA VAL A 144 -4.72 3.91 20.31
C VAL A 144 -5.77 5.03 20.22
N HIS A 145 -5.98 5.78 21.31
CA HIS A 145 -6.93 6.91 21.31
C HIS A 145 -6.54 7.97 20.27
N THR A 146 -5.27 8.34 20.22
CA THR A 146 -4.75 9.31 19.25
C THR A 146 -4.98 8.83 17.81
N ARG A 147 -4.74 7.54 17.53
CA ARG A 147 -5.02 6.93 16.22
C ARG A 147 -6.50 6.96 15.86
N ILE A 148 -7.38 6.61 16.80
CA ILE A 148 -8.84 6.65 16.57
C ILE A 148 -9.27 8.09 16.24
N SER A 149 -8.82 9.06 17.03
CA SER A 149 -9.14 10.48 16.80
C SER A 149 -8.65 10.97 15.43
N LEU A 150 -7.46 10.55 15.00
CA LEU A 150 -6.97 10.84 13.66
C LEU A 150 -7.85 10.19 12.58
N MET A 151 -8.21 8.91 12.74
CA MET A 151 -9.07 8.22 11.79
C MET A 151 -10.46 8.87 11.67
N GLU A 152 -11.04 9.30 12.79
CA GLU A 152 -12.32 10.02 12.82
C GLU A 152 -12.23 11.35 12.06
N SER A 153 -11.18 12.14 12.30
CA SER A 153 -10.98 13.40 11.58
C SER A 153 -10.77 13.18 10.08
N CYS A 154 -9.95 12.20 9.68
CA CYS A 154 -9.79 11.82 8.28
C CYS A 154 -11.10 11.35 7.64
N LYS A 155 -11.92 10.59 8.36
CA LYS A 155 -13.24 10.12 7.88
C LYS A 155 -14.15 11.30 7.58
N ILE A 156 -14.23 12.29 8.48
CA ILE A 156 -15.07 13.48 8.28
C ILE A 156 -14.64 14.26 7.03
N ILE A 157 -13.32 14.44 6.82
CA ILE A 157 -12.78 15.12 5.64
C ILE A 157 -13.15 14.36 4.36
N LEU A 158 -12.95 13.04 4.35
CA LEU A 158 -13.29 12.19 3.21
C LEU A 158 -14.78 12.22 2.87
N GLU A 159 -15.65 12.15 3.89
CA GLU A 159 -17.10 12.24 3.70
C GLU A 159 -17.50 13.60 3.12
N PHE A 160 -16.92 14.69 3.63
CA PHE A 160 -17.15 16.03 3.11
C PHE A 160 -16.71 16.18 1.63
N ASP A 161 -15.51 15.71 1.30
CA ASP A 161 -14.99 15.79 -0.06
C ASP A 161 -15.79 14.92 -1.03
N ASN A 162 -16.23 13.74 -0.60
CA ASN A 162 -17.13 12.88 -1.37
C ASN A 162 -18.45 13.59 -1.68
N ILE A 163 -19.12 14.17 -0.68
CA ILE A 163 -20.38 14.91 -0.89
C ILE A 163 -20.15 16.11 -1.82
N LYS A 164 -19.08 16.88 -1.59
CA LYS A 164 -18.72 18.04 -2.42
C LYS A 164 -18.48 17.64 -3.87
N ASN A 165 -17.79 16.53 -4.11
CA ASN A 165 -17.52 16.01 -5.45
C ASN A 165 -18.80 15.49 -6.11
N LEU A 166 -19.66 14.78 -5.39
CA LEU A 166 -20.97 14.35 -5.88
C LEU A 166 -21.86 15.53 -6.28
N VAL A 167 -21.94 16.58 -5.44
CA VAL A 167 -22.71 17.80 -5.76
C VAL A 167 -22.15 18.51 -6.98
N LYS A 168 -20.82 18.58 -7.12
CA LYS A 168 -20.19 19.16 -8.33
C LYS A 168 -20.52 18.35 -9.57
N ALA A 169 -20.39 17.03 -9.53
CA ALA A 169 -20.71 16.14 -10.64
C ALA A 169 -22.19 16.28 -11.03
N TYR A 170 -23.10 16.30 -10.05
CA TYR A 170 -24.53 16.51 -10.28
C TYR A 170 -24.84 17.87 -10.94
N LYS A 171 -24.19 18.94 -10.50
CA LYS A 171 -24.31 20.27 -11.14
C LYS A 171 -23.79 20.27 -12.57
N MET A 172 -22.70 19.55 -12.86
CA MET A 172 -22.18 19.40 -14.22
C MET A 172 -23.15 18.62 -15.11
N LEU A 173 -23.74 17.53 -14.61
CA LEU A 173 -24.74 16.74 -15.32
C LEU A 173 -26.03 17.54 -15.63
N LYS A 174 -26.46 18.43 -14.72
CA LYS A 174 -27.65 19.28 -14.90
C LYS A 174 -27.41 20.53 -15.76
N ARG A 175 -26.17 20.90 -16.02
CA ARG A 175 -25.86 22.06 -16.86
C ARG A 175 -26.06 21.68 -18.33
N GLY A 176 -26.81 22.50 -19.05
CA GLY A 176 -26.84 22.42 -20.51
C GLY A 176 -25.46 22.78 -21.07
N SER A 177 -25.00 22.02 -22.06
CA SER A 177 -23.76 22.34 -22.78
C SER A 177 -24.06 23.38 -23.87
N SER A 178 -23.48 24.58 -23.76
CA SER A 178 -23.57 25.58 -24.84
C SER A 178 -22.73 25.14 -26.04
N ILE A 179 -23.34 25.16 -27.22
CA ILE A 179 -22.67 24.88 -28.48
C ILE A 179 -22.64 26.20 -29.25
N ASN A 180 -21.44 26.71 -29.51
CA ASN A 180 -21.26 27.85 -30.42
C ASN A 180 -21.01 27.31 -31.84
N ALA A 181 -21.40 28.07 -32.86
CA ALA A 181 -21.19 27.73 -34.28
C ALA A 181 -19.73 27.43 -34.67
N ALA A 182 -18.77 27.88 -33.85
CA ALA A 182 -17.35 27.63 -34.04
C ALA A 182 -16.83 26.29 -33.48
N LYS A 183 -17.66 25.50 -32.76
CA LYS A 183 -17.22 24.18 -32.24
C LYS A 183 -16.93 23.22 -33.40
N LYS A 184 -15.76 22.60 -33.36
CA LYS A 184 -15.26 21.67 -34.39
C LYS A 184 -15.35 20.23 -33.91
N CYS A 185 -15.66 19.32 -34.83
CA CYS A 185 -15.65 17.89 -34.57
C CYS A 185 -14.22 17.44 -34.22
N SER A 186 -14.05 16.67 -33.16
CA SER A 186 -12.73 16.19 -32.77
C SER A 186 -12.16 15.11 -33.70
N VAL A 187 -12.91 14.60 -34.69
CA VAL A 187 -12.45 13.58 -35.66
C VAL A 187 -12.14 14.19 -37.03
N CYS A 188 -13.05 14.99 -37.60
CA CYS A 188 -12.85 15.61 -38.91
C CYS A 188 -12.37 17.06 -38.86
N HIS A 189 -12.35 17.67 -37.67
CA HIS A 189 -11.95 19.07 -37.45
C HIS A 189 -12.80 20.12 -38.19
N GLU A 190 -13.93 19.74 -38.79
CA GLU A 190 -14.91 20.63 -39.40
C GLU A 190 -15.92 21.15 -38.38
N THR A 191 -16.60 22.26 -38.68
CA THR A 191 -17.63 22.84 -37.78
C THR A 191 -18.80 21.87 -37.63
N ILE A 192 -19.27 21.74 -36.39
CA ILE A 192 -20.34 20.78 -36.04
C ILE A 192 -21.69 21.28 -36.52
N ILE A 193 -21.88 22.59 -36.54
CA ILE A 193 -23.07 23.25 -37.09
C ILE A 193 -22.71 23.68 -38.52
N VAL A 194 -23.41 23.10 -39.51
CA VAL A 194 -23.31 23.48 -40.92
C VAL A 194 -24.61 24.17 -41.29
N GLU A 195 -24.58 25.50 -41.48
CA GLU A 195 -25.79 26.31 -41.76
C GLU A 195 -26.40 26.06 -43.15
N GLN A 196 -25.74 25.26 -44.01
CA GLN A 196 -26.07 25.20 -45.45
C GLN A 196 -26.25 23.79 -46.04
N SER A 197 -26.59 22.77 -45.24
CA SER A 197 -26.79 21.42 -45.79
C SER A 197 -28.19 20.88 -45.55
N PHE A 198 -28.87 20.48 -46.63
CA PHE A 198 -30.11 19.68 -46.68
C PHE A 198 -30.02 18.30 -45.98
N TYR A 199 -28.91 18.01 -45.28
CA TYR A 199 -28.68 16.81 -44.50
C TYR A 199 -28.54 17.19 -43.03
N VAL A 200 -29.55 16.86 -42.24
CA VAL A 200 -29.52 16.96 -40.79
C VAL A 200 -28.51 15.93 -40.28
N GLN A 201 -27.29 16.35 -39.97
CA GLN A 201 -26.33 15.47 -39.31
C GLN A 201 -26.60 15.47 -37.80
N ASP A 202 -26.89 14.29 -37.27
CA ASP A 202 -27.05 14.10 -35.84
C ASP A 202 -25.72 14.37 -35.13
N VAL A 203 -25.75 15.14 -34.04
CA VAL A 203 -24.56 15.51 -33.27
C VAL A 203 -24.55 14.78 -31.93
N VAL A 204 -23.38 14.26 -31.54
CA VAL A 204 -23.13 13.62 -30.24
C VAL A 204 -22.14 14.46 -29.44
N ILE A 205 -22.52 14.82 -28.21
CA ILE A 205 -21.69 15.60 -27.31
C ILE A 205 -21.53 14.83 -26.00
N PHE A 206 -20.29 14.73 -25.55
CA PHE A 206 -19.94 14.06 -24.32
C PHE A 206 -19.76 15.08 -23.18
N LEU A 207 -19.87 14.61 -21.94
CA LEU A 207 -19.65 15.41 -20.72
C LEU A 207 -18.24 16.01 -20.60
N CYS A 208 -17.28 15.50 -21.37
CA CYS A 208 -15.93 16.03 -21.49
C CYS A 208 -15.80 17.19 -22.49
N ASP A 209 -16.93 17.73 -22.97
CA ASP A 209 -17.04 18.81 -23.98
C ASP A 209 -16.51 18.46 -25.38
N HIS A 210 -16.07 17.21 -25.59
CA HIS A 210 -15.80 16.69 -26.92
C HIS A 210 -17.11 16.45 -27.68
N ALA A 211 -17.12 16.90 -28.93
CA ALA A 211 -18.30 16.91 -29.77
C ALA A 211 -17.96 16.28 -31.14
N TYR A 212 -18.88 15.47 -31.64
CA TYR A 212 -18.67 14.63 -32.82
C TYR A 212 -19.92 14.64 -33.71
N HIS A 213 -19.74 14.60 -35.03
CA HIS A 213 -20.83 14.17 -35.92
C HIS A 213 -21.11 12.68 -35.68
N SER A 214 -22.38 12.29 -35.68
CA SER A 214 -22.79 10.88 -35.51
C SER A 214 -22.12 9.96 -36.53
N ASP A 215 -21.91 10.45 -37.75
CA ASP A 215 -21.25 9.70 -38.82
C ASP A 215 -19.73 9.59 -38.63
N CYS A 216 -19.10 10.59 -38.03
CA CYS A 216 -17.66 10.56 -37.73
C CYS A 216 -17.36 9.63 -36.56
N LEU A 217 -18.28 9.53 -35.59
CA LEU A 217 -18.15 8.63 -34.45
C LEU A 217 -18.40 7.17 -34.84
N SER A 218 -19.48 6.90 -35.60
CA SER A 218 -19.84 5.56 -36.05
C SER A 218 -18.79 4.94 -36.97
N LYS A 219 -18.18 5.73 -37.87
CA LYS A 219 -17.10 5.27 -38.76
C LYS A 219 -15.79 4.91 -38.04
N LYS A 220 -15.51 5.48 -36.87
CA LYS A 220 -14.23 5.26 -36.15
C LYS A 220 -14.31 4.21 -35.04
N ILE A 221 -15.41 4.13 -34.29
CA ILE A 221 -15.52 3.23 -33.12
C ILE A 221 -16.56 2.13 -33.33
N GLY A 222 -17.56 2.33 -34.18
CA GLY A 222 -18.71 1.43 -34.30
C GLY A 222 -19.59 1.39 -33.03
N ARG A 223 -19.35 2.27 -32.06
CA ARG A 223 -20.17 2.47 -30.85
C ARG A 223 -20.27 3.96 -30.54
N ASP A 224 -21.47 4.41 -30.14
CA ASP A 224 -21.79 5.82 -29.91
C ASP A 224 -21.68 6.26 -28.44
N ASP A 225 -21.15 5.40 -27.58
CA ASP A 225 -21.22 5.51 -26.12
C ASP A 225 -19.87 5.87 -25.46
N VAL A 226 -18.81 6.08 -26.25
CA VAL A 226 -17.47 6.36 -25.71
C VAL A 226 -16.80 7.53 -26.44
N CYS A 227 -16.21 8.44 -25.67
CA CYS A 227 -15.39 9.53 -26.19
C CYS A 227 -13.98 9.04 -26.53
N ILE A 228 -13.51 9.28 -27.77
CA ILE A 228 -12.22 8.80 -28.29
C ILE A 228 -11.03 9.36 -27.49
N TYR A 229 -11.12 10.61 -27.01
CA TYR A 229 -9.98 11.31 -26.38
C TYR A 229 -9.90 11.15 -24.86
N CYS A 230 -10.99 10.78 -24.19
CA CYS A 230 -11.08 10.75 -22.72
C CYS A 230 -11.12 9.33 -22.15
N ASN A 231 -10.69 8.33 -22.92
CA ASN A 231 -10.77 6.94 -22.52
C ASN A 231 -9.69 6.59 -21.47
N SER A 232 -9.94 7.02 -20.24
CA SER A 232 -9.27 6.57 -19.03
C SER A 232 -10.32 6.45 -17.93
N ASP A 233 -10.85 5.24 -17.76
CA ASP A 233 -11.40 4.64 -16.52
C ASP A 233 -11.99 5.58 -15.46
N HIS A 234 -13.09 6.27 -15.75
CA HIS A 234 -13.89 6.91 -14.69
C HIS A 234 -15.39 6.66 -14.88
N PHE A 235 -15.87 5.60 -14.22
CA PHE A 235 -17.08 5.43 -13.39
C PHE A 235 -18.39 6.20 -13.65
N ILE A 236 -18.55 6.85 -14.80
CA ILE A 236 -19.81 7.40 -15.27
C ILE A 236 -19.83 7.08 -16.77
N LYS A 237 -20.58 6.04 -17.16
CA LYS A 237 -20.94 5.85 -18.57
C LYS A 237 -21.42 7.20 -19.07
N PRO A 238 -20.86 7.80 -20.12
CA PRO A 238 -21.44 8.99 -20.67
C PRO A 238 -22.73 8.55 -21.36
N GLU A 239 -23.81 8.47 -20.59
CA GLU A 239 -25.14 8.35 -21.14
C GLU A 239 -25.28 9.50 -22.14
N LYS A 240 -25.57 9.13 -23.39
CA LYS A 240 -25.77 10.04 -24.53
C LYS A 240 -26.55 11.26 -24.03
N LEU A 241 -25.90 12.42 -23.89
CA LEU A 241 -26.59 13.55 -23.28
C LEU A 241 -27.76 13.97 -24.18
N TYR A 242 -27.54 14.14 -25.49
CA TYR A 242 -28.63 14.43 -26.43
C TYR A 242 -28.24 13.99 -27.84
N LYS A 243 -29.12 13.29 -28.56
CA LYS A 243 -29.08 13.21 -30.02
C LYS A 243 -29.84 14.41 -30.55
N ILE A 244 -29.13 15.50 -30.84
CA ILE A 244 -29.77 16.73 -31.32
C ILE A 244 -30.01 16.55 -32.81
N ARG A 245 -31.27 16.39 -33.19
CA ARG A 245 -31.73 16.43 -34.58
C ARG A 245 -31.93 17.90 -34.92
N LEU A 246 -31.04 18.49 -35.70
CA LEU A 246 -31.16 19.87 -36.18
C LEU A 246 -32.25 19.90 -37.27
N SER A 247 -33.51 20.17 -36.91
CA SER A 247 -34.60 20.38 -37.87
C SER A 247 -34.49 21.70 -38.59
#